data_AF-A0A3R6UC25-F1
#
_entry.id   AF-A0A3R6UC25-F1
#
_cell.length_a   1.000
_cell.length_b   1.000
_cell.length_c   1.000
_cell.angle_alpha   90.00
_cell.angle_beta   90.00
_cell.angle_gamma   90.00
#
_symmetry.space_group_name_H-M   'P 1'
#
loop_
_entity.id
_entity.type
_entity.pdbx_description
1 polymer ?
#
loop_
_entity_poly.entity_id
_entity_poly.type
_entity_poly.pdbx_seq_one_letter_code
_entity_poly.pdbx_strand_id
1 'polypeptide(L)' 'MLRRTRACGLYQSGVELELVSRILGHTSTQTTRIYASPSIEMLKAAMENNSVDISETAEWLDNEEELARLCGIR' A
#
# COMPACT_ATOMS: atom_id res chain seq x y z
N MET A 1 2.49 19.27 15.69
CA MET A 1 2.72 17.86 16.09
C MET A 1 3.99 17.32 15.40
N LEU A 2 5.20 17.63 15.89
CA LEU A 2 6.47 17.44 15.14
C LEU A 2 6.94 15.97 15.03
N ARG A 3 6.73 15.16 16.09
CA ARG A 3 7.17 13.76 16.15
C ARG A 3 6.59 12.92 15.03
N ARG A 4 5.27 13.06 14.79
CA ARG A 4 4.55 12.33 13.73
C ARG A 4 5.01 12.76 12.34
N THR A 5 5.06 14.07 12.09
CA THR A 5 5.48 14.60 10.79
C THR A 5 6.88 14.13 10.41
N ARG A 6 7.83 14.13 11.36
CA ARG A 6 9.19 13.65 11.13
C ARG A 6 9.24 12.15 10.83
N ALA A 7 8.54 11.32 11.60
CA ALA A 7 8.50 9.88 11.38
C ALA A 7 7.90 9.53 10.01
N CYS A 8 6.81 10.22 9.64
CA CYS A 8 6.15 10.05 8.35
C CYS A 8 7.07 10.46 7.20
N GLY A 9 7.74 11.61 7.30
CA GLY A 9 8.69 12.07 6.28
C GLY A 9 9.88 11.12 6.10
N LEU A 10 10.45 10.59 7.21
CA LEU A 10 11.52 9.59 7.14
C LEU A 10 11.06 8.32 6.41
N TYR A 11 9.89 7.80 6.77
CA TYR A 11 9.35 6.60 6.15
C TYR A 11 9.06 6.81 4.65
N GLN A 12 8.44 7.94 4.29
CA GLN A 12 8.15 8.31 2.90
C GLN A 12 9.41 8.58 2.08
N SER A 13 10.53 8.93 2.71
CA SER A 13 11.84 9.08 2.06
C SER A 13 12.58 7.74 1.87
N GLY A 14 11.93 6.61 2.18
CA GLY A 14 12.49 5.26 2.00
C GLY A 14 13.25 4.71 3.20
N VAL A 15 13.18 5.34 4.37
CA VAL A 15 13.79 4.76 5.58
C VAL A 15 12.90 3.61 6.10
N GLU A 16 13.51 2.44 6.28
CA GLU A 16 12.86 1.25 6.82
C GLU A 16 12.11 1.53 8.15
N LEU A 17 10.92 0.93 8.29
CA LEU A 17 10.05 1.17 9.45
C LEU A 17 10.74 0.78 10.78
N GLU A 18 11.61 -0.22 10.76
CA GLU A 18 12.41 -0.63 11.92
C GLU A 18 13.40 0.45 12.37
N LEU A 19 14.03 1.15 11.42
CA LEU A 19 14.94 2.26 11.71
C LEU A 19 14.17 3.47 12.24
N VAL A 20 13.01 3.78 11.65
CA VAL A 20 12.11 4.81 12.18
C VAL A 20 11.69 4.47 13.62
N SER A 21 11.40 3.20 13.91
CA SER A 21 11.06 2.72 15.26
C SER A 21 12.20 2.96 16.26
N ARG A 22 13.45 2.66 15.87
CA ARG A 22 14.64 2.91 16.69
C ARG A 22 14.86 4.40 16.96
N ILE A 23 14.71 5.24 15.93
CA ILE A 23 14.83 6.71 16.06
C ILE A 23 13.79 7.28 17.02
N LEU A 24 12.57 6.72 17.03
CA LEU A 24 11.50 7.11 17.93
C LEU A 24 11.67 6.54 19.35
N GLY A 25 12.57 5.57 19.55
CA GLY A 25 12.75 4.86 20.83
C GLY A 25 11.57 3.95 21.17
N HIS A 26 10.90 3.38 20.17
CA HIS A 26 9.82 2.43 20.41
C HIS A 26 10.37 1.00 20.59
N THR A 27 9.90 0.33 21.62
CA THR A 27 10.19 -1.09 21.89
C THR A 27 9.56 -2.03 20.86
N SER A 28 8.49 -1.60 20.17
CA SER A 28 7.78 -2.39 19.18
C SER A 28 7.54 -1.58 17.89
N THR A 29 7.74 -2.21 16.75
CA THR A 29 7.43 -1.61 15.44
C THR A 29 5.93 -1.41 15.23
N GLN A 30 5.07 -2.13 15.97
CA GLN A 30 3.62 -1.97 15.91
C GLN A 30 3.20 -0.55 16.33
N THR A 31 3.83 0.03 17.35
CA THR A 31 3.52 1.39 17.81
C THR A 31 4.09 2.47 16.90
N THR A 32 5.02 2.12 16.00
CA THR A 32 5.55 3.04 14.98
C THR A 32 4.57 3.24 13.82
N ARG A 33 3.69 2.26 13.54
CA ARG A 33 2.72 2.35 12.43
C ARG A 33 1.79 3.56 12.51
N ILE A 34 1.42 4.00 13.71
CA ILE A 34 0.57 5.20 13.89
C ILE A 34 1.29 6.51 13.54
N TYR A 35 2.62 6.49 13.42
CA TYR A 35 3.46 7.67 13.11
C TYR A 35 4.03 7.66 11.69
N ALA A 36 3.98 6.55 10.97
CA ALA A 36 4.61 6.36 9.67
C ALA A 36 3.59 5.86 8.63
N SER A 37 2.93 6.80 7.94
CA SER A 37 1.98 6.48 6.87
C SER A 37 2.70 6.42 5.52
N PRO A 38 2.49 5.36 4.70
CA PRO A 38 3.11 5.27 3.38
C PRO A 38 2.59 6.36 2.45
N SER A 39 3.40 6.76 1.46
CA SER A 39 2.95 7.64 0.38
C SER A 39 2.16 6.85 -0.68
N ILE A 40 1.47 7.57 -1.57
CA ILE A 40 0.72 6.96 -2.68
C ILE A 40 1.68 6.20 -3.61
N GLU A 41 2.87 6.74 -3.85
CA GLU A 41 3.90 6.15 -4.68
C GLU A 41 4.43 4.85 -4.07
N MET A 42 4.64 4.82 -2.74
CA MET A 42 5.03 3.59 -2.04
C MET A 42 3.94 2.51 -2.13
N LEU A 43 2.67 2.90 -2.00
CA LEU A 43 1.55 1.97 -2.15
C LEU A 43 1.49 1.42 -3.57
N LYS A 44 1.63 2.28 -4.58
CA LYS A 44 1.65 1.88 -5.99
C LYS A 44 2.81 0.91 -6.28
N ALA A 45 4.02 1.24 -5.83
CA ALA A 45 5.19 0.37 -5.99
C ALA A 45 5.00 -0.99 -5.28
N ALA A 46 4.38 -1.01 -4.10
CA ALA A 46 4.08 -2.26 -3.41
C ALA A 46 3.05 -3.12 -4.17
N MET A 47 2.07 -2.50 -4.82
CA MET A 47 1.11 -3.20 -5.68
C MET A 47 1.77 -3.75 -6.95
N GLU A 48 2.63 -2.98 -7.60
CA GLU A 48 3.34 -3.39 -8.81
C GLU A 48 4.37 -4.51 -8.54
N ASN A 49 5.08 -4.45 -7.41
CA ASN A 49 6.02 -5.49 -7.01
C ASN A 49 5.35 -6.79 -6.56
N ASN A 50 4.08 -6.71 -6.16
CA ASN A 50 3.26 -7.89 -5.88
C ASN A 50 2.52 -8.27 -7.16
N SER A 51 3.29 -8.62 -8.20
CA SER A 51 2.75 -9.31 -9.37
C SER A 51 2.28 -10.69 -8.91
N VAL A 52 1.08 -10.74 -8.34
CA VAL A 52 0.21 -11.89 -8.53
C VAL A 52 0.23 -12.10 -10.04
N ASP A 53 0.66 -13.28 -10.46
CA ASP A 53 0.59 -13.66 -11.86
C ASP A 53 -0.90 -13.73 -12.23
N ILE A 54 -1.49 -12.60 -12.61
CA ILE A 54 -2.84 -12.51 -13.16
C ILE A 54 -2.75 -12.98 -14.62
N SER A 55 -2.14 -14.15 -14.84
CA SER A 55 -2.26 -14.91 -16.09
C SER A 55 -3.65 -15.56 -16.21
N GLU A 56 -4.57 -15.25 -15.30
CA GLU A 56 -5.99 -15.48 -15.52
C GLU A 56 -6.47 -14.47 -16.57
N THR A 57 -6.63 -14.94 -17.79
CA THR A 57 -7.40 -14.23 -18.81
C THR A 57 -8.77 -13.92 -18.23
N ALA A 58 -9.06 -12.64 -18.05
CA ALA A 58 -10.36 -12.16 -17.62
C ALA A 58 -11.47 -12.80 -18.48
N GLU A 59 -12.29 -13.68 -17.90
CA GLU A 59 -13.32 -14.45 -18.62
C GLU A 59 -14.37 -13.54 -19.30
N TRP A 60 -14.52 -12.31 -18.80
CA TRP A 60 -15.42 -11.29 -19.36
C TRP A 60 -14.88 -10.55 -20.59
N LEU A 61 -13.63 -10.75 -21.01
CA LEU A 61 -13.06 -10.07 -22.18
C LEU A 61 -13.85 -10.34 -23.47
N ASP A 62 -14.42 -11.54 -23.58
CA ASP A 62 -15.19 -11.98 -24.75
C ASP A 62 -16.72 -11.97 -24.52
N ASN A 63 -17.20 -11.56 -23.33
CA ASN A 63 -18.62 -11.63 -22.96
C ASN A 63 -19.13 -10.33 -22.32
N GLU A 64 -19.55 -9.39 -23.17
CA GLU A 64 -20.10 -8.09 -22.75
C GLU A 64 -21.43 -8.21 -21.97
N GLU A 65 -22.18 -9.29 -22.18
CA GLU A 65 -23.43 -9.56 -21.46
C GLU A 65 -23.16 -9.95 -19.99
N GLU A 66 -22.09 -10.72 -19.77
CA GLU A 66 -21.61 -11.09 -18.43
C GLU A 66 -20.97 -9.91 -17.70
N LEU A 67 -20.23 -9.06 -18.42
CA LEU A 67 -19.73 -7.80 -17.88
C LEU A 67 -20.87 -6.88 -17.43
N ALA A 68 -21.92 -6.74 -18.26
CA ALA A 68 -23.11 -5.95 -17.92
C ALA A 68 -23.83 -6.49 -16.68
N ARG A 69 -23.95 -7.83 -16.54
CA ARG A 69 -24.51 -8.48 -15.34
C ARG A 69 -23.65 -8.22 -14.09
N LEU A 70 -22.32 -8.31 -14.18
CA LEU A 70 -21.40 -8.07 -13.06
C LEU A 70 -21.41 -6.61 -12.61
N CYS A 71 -21.47 -5.68 -13.56
CA CYS A 71 -21.50 -4.24 -13.27
C CYS A 71 -22.90 -3.70 -12.92
N GLY A 72 -23.94 -4.55 -12.95
CA GLY A 72 -25.32 -4.16 -12.66
C GLY A 72 -25.91 -3.19 -13.70
N ILE A 73 -25.40 -3.24 -14.93
CA ILE A 73 -25.84 -2.40 -16.05
C ILE A 73 -26.73 -3.22 -17.00
N ARG A 74 -27.72 -3.93 -16.44
CA ARG A 74 -28.95 -4.42 -17.08
C ARG A 74 -29.76 -5.26 -16.09
#